data_AF-F2AQT2-F1
#
_entry.id   AF-F2AQT2-F1
#
_cell.length_a   1.000
_cell.length_b   1.000
_cell.length_c   1.000
_cell.angle_alpha   90.00
_cell.angle_beta   90.00
_cell.angle_gamma   90.00
#
_symmetry.space_group_name_H-M   'P 1'
#
loop_
_entity.id
_entity.type
_entity.pdbx_description
1 polymer ?
#
loop_
_entity_poly.entity_id
_entity_poly.type
_entity_poly.pdbx_seq_one_letter_code
_entity_poly.pdbx_strand_id
1 'polypeptide(L)'
;MLKRISKLLCFIALASVGSVAGAEESIAFCLPEWKEMHFDDSTKAQQHLAAVQKLGCEAKIDSHGGHTDVVYRSPKWKSMEVANDQLAHQWESWLKKAGFETLHGHAADHGGNDHAEHDGHNHAEHDHAGHNHAAGQVEEVHYRVAEWKTLHLENQEQLTELTAMLKGLGCELKSSQHSGHADLSFRCAQWKHIEVGSHDVATTWEQWLAKTGFEVKHSH
;
A
#
# COMPACT_ATOMS: atom_id res chain seq x y z
N MET A 1 22.74 -30.60 66.97
CA MET A 1 21.90 -30.66 65.76
C MET A 1 21.12 -29.37 65.65
N LEU A 2 21.32 -28.56 64.59
CA LEU A 2 20.28 -27.69 64.01
C LEU A 2 20.82 -27.13 62.68
N LYS A 3 20.27 -27.62 61.57
CA LYS A 3 20.67 -27.28 60.20
C LYS A 3 20.08 -25.92 59.81
N ARG A 4 20.91 -25.00 59.30
CA ARG A 4 20.46 -23.75 58.66
C ARG A 4 19.89 -24.08 57.28
N ILE A 5 18.61 -23.80 57.07
CA ILE A 5 17.92 -23.94 55.78
C ILE A 5 18.11 -22.61 55.03
N SER A 6 18.97 -22.63 54.01
CA SER A 6 19.09 -21.53 53.04
C SER A 6 17.97 -21.66 52.02
N LYS A 7 17.01 -20.71 52.05
CA LYS A 7 15.98 -20.60 51.00
C LYS A 7 16.53 -19.77 49.85
N LEU A 8 16.96 -20.44 48.79
CA LEU A 8 17.25 -19.81 47.51
C LEU A 8 15.91 -19.56 46.80
N LEU A 9 15.44 -18.31 46.81
CA LEU A 9 14.31 -17.86 45.99
C LEU A 9 14.84 -17.58 44.58
N CYS A 10 14.59 -18.52 43.66
CA CYS A 10 14.80 -18.33 42.24
C CYS A 10 13.60 -17.55 41.69
N PHE A 11 13.77 -16.24 41.47
CA PHE A 11 12.83 -15.45 40.69
C PHE A 11 13.04 -15.80 39.21
N ILE A 12 12.20 -16.68 38.66
CA ILE A 12 12.09 -16.86 37.23
C ILE A 12 11.33 -15.64 36.70
N ALA A 13 12.07 -14.70 36.11
CA ALA A 13 11.48 -13.61 35.34
C ALA A 13 10.80 -14.22 34.10
N LEU A 14 9.47 -14.29 34.13
CA LEU A 14 8.68 -14.67 32.96
C LEU A 14 8.72 -13.47 31.99
N ALA A 15 9.66 -13.49 31.05
CA ALA A 15 9.63 -12.58 29.92
C ALA A 15 8.41 -12.92 29.06
N SER A 16 7.34 -12.16 29.21
CA SER A 16 6.21 -12.19 28.28
C SER A 16 6.70 -11.67 26.94
N VAL A 17 7.06 -12.58 26.04
CA VAL A 17 7.27 -12.27 24.62
C VAL A 17 5.88 -12.09 24.03
N GLY A 18 5.35 -10.88 24.11
CA GLY A 18 4.19 -10.52 23.32
C GLY A 18 4.64 -10.46 21.87
N SER A 19 4.22 -11.42 21.04
CA SER A 19 4.19 -11.21 19.60
C SER A 19 3.24 -10.05 19.36
N VAL A 20 3.79 -8.86 19.14
CA VAL A 20 3.14 -7.91 18.24
C VAL A 20 3.03 -8.65 16.92
N ALA A 21 1.81 -8.96 16.49
CA ALA A 21 1.58 -9.39 15.12
C ALA A 21 2.21 -8.30 14.24
N GLY A 22 3.37 -8.62 13.66
CA GLY A 22 4.04 -7.72 12.74
C GLY A 22 3.11 -7.49 11.56
N ALA A 23 3.15 -6.31 10.96
CA ALA A 23 2.45 -6.09 9.71
C ALA A 23 2.86 -7.18 8.70
N GLU A 24 1.88 -7.93 8.22
CA GLU A 24 2.10 -9.00 7.25
C GLU A 24 2.12 -8.44 5.83
N GLU A 25 1.34 -7.38 5.60
CA GLU A 25 1.13 -6.80 4.28
C GLU A 25 1.38 -5.29 4.28
N SER A 26 1.62 -4.73 3.09
CA SER A 26 1.84 -3.30 2.89
C SER A 26 1.24 -2.83 1.59
N ILE A 27 0.68 -1.63 1.61
CA ILE A 27 0.16 -0.95 0.42
C ILE A 27 0.87 0.37 0.28
N ALA A 28 1.46 0.61 -0.88
CA ALA A 28 1.89 1.95 -1.27
C ALA A 28 0.77 2.66 -2.03
N PHE A 29 0.67 3.97 -1.86
CA PHE A 29 -0.29 4.79 -2.57
C PHE A 29 0.28 6.17 -2.88
N CYS A 30 -0.17 6.74 -4.00
CA CYS A 30 0.05 8.14 -4.33
C CYS A 30 -1.15 8.72 -5.09
N LEU A 31 -1.24 10.05 -5.11
CA LEU A 31 -2.18 10.81 -5.90
C LEU A 31 -1.51 12.13 -6.26
N PRO A 32 -0.73 12.17 -7.36
CA PRO A 32 0.14 13.31 -7.69
C PRO A 32 -0.64 14.61 -7.88
N GLU A 33 -1.74 14.51 -8.63
CA GLU A 33 -2.60 15.63 -8.99
C GLU A 33 -3.73 15.83 -7.98
N TRP A 34 -4.22 17.06 -7.88
CA TRP A 34 -5.39 17.35 -7.05
C TRP A 34 -6.62 16.63 -7.59
N LYS A 35 -7.31 15.93 -6.70
CA LYS A 35 -8.62 15.33 -6.95
C LYS A 35 -9.68 16.04 -6.14
N GLU A 36 -10.83 16.24 -6.74
CA GLU A 36 -12.05 16.69 -6.08
C GLU A 36 -13.04 15.53 -6.00
N MET A 37 -13.64 15.35 -4.82
CA MET A 37 -14.69 14.37 -4.59
C MET A 37 -15.90 15.04 -3.95
N HIS A 38 -17.03 14.92 -4.63
CA HIS A 38 -18.29 15.54 -4.27
C HIS A 38 -19.11 14.69 -3.30
N PHE A 39 -19.73 15.34 -2.32
CA PHE A 39 -20.61 14.71 -1.35
C PHE A 39 -21.87 15.55 -1.12
N ASP A 40 -23.03 14.90 -1.25
CA ASP A 40 -24.33 15.46 -0.84
C ASP A 40 -24.51 15.47 0.68
N ASP A 41 -23.74 14.64 1.40
CA ASP A 41 -23.77 14.49 2.85
C ASP A 41 -22.49 15.05 3.46
N SER A 42 -22.62 16.16 4.18
CA SER A 42 -21.51 16.86 4.84
C SER A 42 -20.81 16.00 5.90
N THR A 43 -21.51 15.04 6.52
CA THR A 43 -20.89 14.11 7.48
C THR A 43 -19.96 13.16 6.76
N LYS A 44 -20.37 12.63 5.60
CA LYS A 44 -19.51 11.76 4.77
C LYS A 44 -18.32 12.53 4.22
N ALA A 45 -18.50 13.78 3.81
CA ALA A 45 -17.40 14.65 3.39
C ALA A 45 -16.36 14.82 4.50
N GLN A 46 -16.81 15.09 5.74
CA GLN A 46 -15.90 15.24 6.88
C GLN A 46 -15.20 13.93 7.25
N GLN A 47 -15.89 12.79 7.16
CA GLN A 47 -15.27 11.47 7.35
C GLN A 47 -14.19 11.20 6.30
N HIS A 48 -14.46 11.50 5.04
CA HIS A 48 -13.50 11.33 3.94
C HIS A 48 -12.30 12.27 4.12
N LEU A 49 -12.53 13.53 4.44
CA LEU A 49 -11.48 14.52 4.76
C LEU A 49 -10.57 14.00 5.88
N ALA A 50 -11.15 13.55 6.99
CA ALA A 50 -10.40 13.01 8.12
C ALA A 50 -9.60 11.76 7.73
N ALA A 51 -10.16 10.88 6.89
CA ALA A 51 -9.47 9.69 6.40
C ALA A 51 -8.25 10.07 5.56
N VAL A 52 -8.39 10.94 4.54
CA VAL A 52 -7.26 11.33 3.68
C VAL A 52 -6.21 12.14 4.44
N GLN A 53 -6.61 12.97 5.41
CA GLN A 53 -5.67 13.67 6.30
C GLN A 53 -4.89 12.71 7.20
N LYS A 54 -5.52 11.63 7.67
CA LYS A 54 -4.85 10.59 8.47
C LYS A 54 -3.83 9.80 7.64
N LEU A 55 -4.06 9.66 6.33
CA LEU A 55 -3.07 9.18 5.35
C LEU A 55 -1.97 10.21 5.05
N GLY A 56 -2.07 11.40 5.66
CA GLY A 56 -1.14 12.52 5.50
C GLY A 56 -1.34 13.30 4.20
N CYS A 57 -2.46 13.13 3.50
CA CYS A 57 -2.72 13.87 2.26
C CYS A 57 -2.83 15.36 2.55
N GLU A 58 -2.42 16.17 1.57
CA GLU A 58 -2.83 17.56 1.51
C GLU A 58 -4.32 17.57 1.19
N ALA A 59 -5.15 18.16 2.05
CA ALA A 59 -6.59 18.12 1.86
C ALA A 59 -7.28 19.38 2.40
N LYS A 60 -8.31 19.81 1.68
CA LYS A 60 -9.20 20.91 2.03
C LYS A 60 -10.64 20.52 1.72
N ILE A 61 -11.57 21.27 2.29
CA ILE A 61 -13.00 21.12 2.07
C ILE A 61 -13.56 22.43 1.55
N ASP A 62 -14.49 22.35 0.60
CA ASP A 62 -15.25 23.49 0.09
C ASP A 62 -16.74 23.17 0.18
N SER A 63 -17.53 24.11 0.69
CA SER A 63 -18.98 23.94 0.84
C SER A 63 -19.70 25.01 0.05
N HIS A 64 -20.39 24.60 -1.01
CA HIS A 64 -21.14 25.50 -1.87
C HIS A 64 -22.39 24.82 -2.42
N GLY A 65 -23.40 25.61 -2.80
CA GLY A 65 -24.58 25.09 -3.50
C GLY A 65 -25.39 24.00 -2.78
N GLY A 66 -25.22 23.82 -1.46
CA GLY A 66 -25.88 22.77 -0.69
C GLY A 66 -25.15 21.42 -0.64
N HIS A 67 -23.97 21.31 -1.25
CA HIS A 67 -23.10 20.13 -1.21
C HIS A 67 -21.72 20.48 -0.64
N THR A 68 -20.88 19.46 -0.47
CA THR A 68 -19.53 19.60 0.08
C THR A 68 -18.53 18.80 -0.74
N ASP A 69 -17.48 19.47 -1.19
CA ASP A 69 -16.40 18.85 -1.96
C ASP A 69 -15.15 18.72 -1.10
N VAL A 70 -14.51 17.56 -1.17
CA VAL A 70 -13.21 17.31 -0.56
C VAL A 70 -12.17 17.31 -1.67
N VAL A 71 -11.22 18.24 -1.58
CA VAL A 71 -10.13 18.39 -2.56
C VAL A 71 -8.83 17.96 -1.90
N TYR A 72 -8.16 16.94 -2.46
CA TYR A 72 -7.00 16.31 -1.84
C TYR A 72 -5.98 15.77 -2.85
N ARG A 73 -4.75 15.59 -2.38
CA ARG A 73 -3.67 14.89 -3.10
C ARG A 73 -2.64 14.28 -2.15
N SER A 74 -1.89 13.31 -2.66
CA SER A 74 -0.66 12.80 -2.04
C SER A 74 0.43 12.81 -3.11
N PRO A 75 1.19 13.92 -3.25
CA PRO A 75 2.09 14.13 -4.39
C PRO A 75 3.24 13.12 -4.48
N LYS A 76 3.48 12.41 -3.38
CA LYS A 76 4.57 11.46 -3.20
C LYS A 76 4.02 10.12 -2.74
N TRP A 77 4.72 9.05 -3.08
CA TRP A 77 4.40 7.73 -2.57
C TRP A 77 4.50 7.67 -1.05
N LYS A 78 3.49 7.06 -0.46
CA LYS A 78 3.43 6.70 0.96
C LYS A 78 3.04 5.25 1.08
N SER A 79 3.34 4.63 2.21
CA SER A 79 2.94 3.26 2.46
C SER A 79 2.26 3.14 3.80
N MET A 80 1.29 2.24 3.88
CA MET A 80 0.73 1.77 5.15
C MET A 80 0.95 0.27 5.30
N GLU A 81 1.17 -0.12 6.54
CA GLU A 81 1.31 -1.50 6.97
C GLU A 81 -0.05 -1.99 7.51
N VAL A 82 -0.47 -3.17 7.08
CA VAL A 82 -1.76 -3.76 7.47
C VAL A 82 -1.57 -5.18 7.98
N ALA A 83 -2.51 -5.62 8.79
CA ALA A 83 -2.35 -6.84 9.58
C ALA A 83 -2.43 -8.13 8.74
N ASN A 84 -3.09 -8.10 7.60
CA ASN A 84 -3.30 -9.26 6.73
C ASN A 84 -3.74 -8.82 5.32
N ASP A 85 -3.75 -9.79 4.41
CA ASP A 85 -4.11 -9.65 3.00
C ASP A 85 -5.55 -9.17 2.77
N GLN A 86 -6.52 -9.68 3.53
CA GLN A 86 -7.90 -9.21 3.43
C GLN A 86 -8.02 -7.70 3.71
N LEU A 87 -7.35 -7.22 4.76
CA LEU A 87 -7.33 -5.79 5.08
C LEU A 87 -6.56 -5.00 4.02
N ALA A 88 -5.54 -5.60 3.41
CA ALA A 88 -4.83 -4.99 2.31
C ALA A 88 -5.76 -4.76 1.11
N HIS A 89 -6.48 -5.79 0.65
CA HIS A 89 -7.45 -5.64 -0.44
C HIS A 89 -8.56 -4.62 -0.14
N GLN A 90 -9.02 -4.53 1.12
CA GLN A 90 -9.99 -3.51 1.53
C GLN A 90 -9.43 -2.09 1.39
N TRP A 91 -8.19 -1.86 1.84
CA TRP A 91 -7.53 -0.57 1.71
C TRP A 91 -7.23 -0.24 0.26
N GLU A 92 -6.72 -1.20 -0.51
CA GLU A 92 -6.44 -1.02 -1.93
C GLU A 92 -7.72 -0.64 -2.69
N SER A 93 -8.81 -1.36 -2.47
CA SER A 93 -10.12 -1.05 -3.06
C SER A 93 -10.60 0.35 -2.70
N TRP A 94 -10.50 0.73 -1.42
CA TRP A 94 -10.89 2.07 -0.96
C TRP A 94 -10.03 3.16 -1.58
N LEU A 95 -8.70 2.95 -1.63
CA LEU A 95 -7.73 3.88 -2.21
C LEU A 95 -7.97 4.07 -3.72
N LYS A 96 -8.14 2.98 -4.47
CA LYS A 96 -8.49 3.02 -5.91
C LYS A 96 -9.81 3.78 -6.13
N LYS A 97 -10.84 3.52 -5.32
CA LYS A 97 -12.12 4.25 -5.37
C LYS A 97 -11.96 5.74 -5.03
N ALA A 98 -11.07 6.06 -4.10
CA ALA A 98 -10.66 7.42 -3.80
C ALA A 98 -9.72 8.03 -4.86
N GLY A 99 -9.39 7.30 -5.93
CA GLY A 99 -8.62 7.78 -7.07
C GLY A 99 -7.11 7.78 -6.86
N PHE A 100 -6.60 7.12 -5.83
CA PHE A 100 -5.17 6.91 -5.66
C PHE A 100 -4.67 5.84 -6.64
N GLU A 101 -3.43 5.99 -7.08
CA GLU A 101 -2.63 4.89 -7.59
C GLU A 101 -2.15 4.05 -6.41
N THR A 102 -2.15 2.73 -6.54
CA THR A 102 -1.78 1.80 -5.46
C THR A 102 -0.76 0.77 -5.92
N LEU A 103 0.06 0.29 -4.99
CA LEU A 103 0.91 -0.89 -5.15
C LEU A 103 0.65 -1.82 -3.98
N HIS A 104 0.21 -3.04 -4.30
CA HIS A 104 0.10 -4.15 -3.37
C HIS A 104 0.63 -5.40 -4.06
N GLY A 105 1.80 -5.88 -3.63
CA GLY A 105 2.50 -6.99 -4.26
C GLY A 105 2.02 -8.36 -3.77
N HIS A 106 1.18 -9.02 -4.55
CA HIS A 106 0.65 -10.36 -4.26
C HIS A 106 1.69 -11.45 -4.51
N ALA A 107 1.70 -12.51 -3.70
CA ALA A 107 2.50 -13.69 -4.02
C ALA A 107 1.97 -14.40 -5.28
N ALA A 108 2.85 -15.06 -6.03
CA ALA A 108 2.51 -15.67 -7.31
C ALA A 108 1.47 -16.81 -7.26
N ASP A 109 1.17 -17.36 -6.07
CA ASP A 109 0.23 -18.45 -5.84
C ASP A 109 -1.17 -18.00 -5.35
N HIS A 110 -1.39 -16.69 -5.18
CA HIS A 110 -2.72 -16.13 -4.91
C HIS A 110 -3.57 -15.90 -6.17
N GLY A 111 -3.16 -16.46 -7.32
CA GLY A 111 -3.95 -16.50 -8.55
C GLY A 111 -5.10 -17.50 -8.47
N GLY A 112 -6.11 -17.19 -7.66
CA GLY A 112 -7.21 -18.11 -7.37
C GLY A 112 -8.49 -17.42 -6.96
N ASN A 113 -9.18 -16.83 -7.95
CA ASN A 113 -10.64 -16.88 -8.02
C ASN A 113 -11.49 -16.11 -6.98
N ASP A 114 -10.96 -15.05 -6.35
CA ASP A 114 -11.74 -14.21 -5.42
C ASP A 114 -12.27 -12.91 -6.06
N HIS A 115 -12.55 -12.94 -7.37
CA HIS A 115 -13.68 -12.17 -7.89
C HIS A 115 -14.94 -12.79 -7.32
N ALA A 116 -15.23 -12.49 -6.05
CA ALA A 116 -16.57 -12.58 -5.52
C ALA A 116 -17.43 -11.70 -6.44
N GLU A 117 -18.10 -12.37 -7.38
CA GLU A 117 -19.33 -11.94 -8.00
C GLU A 117 -20.15 -11.23 -6.91
N HIS A 118 -20.21 -9.91 -6.99
CA HIS A 118 -21.22 -9.15 -6.27
C HIS A 118 -22.55 -9.41 -6.99
N ASP A 119 -23.09 -10.60 -6.74
CA ASP A 119 -24.40 -11.02 -7.20
C ASP A 119 -25.46 -10.11 -6.56
N GLY A 120 -26.08 -9.30 -7.42
CA GLY A 120 -27.46 -8.84 -7.27
C GLY A 120 -27.82 -7.99 -6.05
N HIS A 121 -27.43 -6.71 -6.06
CA HIS A 121 -28.25 -5.67 -5.41
C HIS A 121 -28.78 -4.70 -6.48
N ASN A 122 -30.04 -4.93 -6.87
CA ASN A 122 -30.84 -4.02 -7.67
C ASN A 122 -30.96 -2.68 -6.93
N HIS A 123 -30.15 -1.70 -7.32
CA HIS A 123 -30.45 -0.31 -7.06
C HIS A 123 -31.06 0.26 -8.34
N ALA A 124 -32.38 0.24 -8.37
CA ALA A 124 -33.14 1.06 -9.30
C ALA A 124 -32.81 2.54 -9.04
N GLU A 125 -32.46 3.23 -10.12
CA GLU A 125 -32.38 4.68 -10.27
C GLU A 125 -31.39 5.42 -9.37
N HIS A 126 -30.19 5.65 -9.89
CA HIS A 126 -29.56 6.97 -9.83
C HIS A 126 -28.57 7.12 -11.00
N ASP A 127 -28.89 8.04 -11.92
CA ASP A 127 -28.04 8.45 -13.04
C ASP A 127 -26.75 9.08 -12.49
N HIS A 128 -25.66 8.31 -12.48
CA HIS A 128 -24.31 8.85 -12.38
C HIS A 128 -23.63 8.70 -13.73
N ALA A 129 -23.76 9.75 -14.52
CA ALA A 129 -22.95 9.96 -15.71
C ALA A 129 -21.48 10.06 -15.28
N GLY A 130 -20.69 9.06 -15.69
CA GLY A 130 -19.25 9.23 -15.87
C GLY A 130 -18.33 8.47 -14.92
N HIS A 131 -18.44 7.14 -14.85
CA HIS A 131 -17.25 6.28 -14.82
C HIS A 131 -17.48 5.06 -15.69
N ASN A 132 -16.98 5.18 -16.92
CA ASN A 132 -16.94 4.12 -17.90
C ASN A 132 -15.92 3.08 -17.40
N HIS A 133 -16.36 2.10 -16.62
CA HIS A 133 -15.66 0.82 -16.57
C HIS A 133 -15.96 0.12 -17.90
N ALA A 134 -15.34 0.61 -18.98
CA ALA A 134 -15.06 -0.31 -20.06
C ALA A 134 -14.32 -1.48 -19.42
N ALA A 135 -14.69 -2.71 -19.75
CA ALA A 135 -13.97 -3.92 -19.38
C ALA A 135 -12.56 -3.85 -19.99
N GLY A 136 -11.70 -3.03 -19.40
CA GLY A 136 -10.27 -3.01 -19.63
C GLY A 136 -9.72 -4.23 -18.94
N GLN A 137 -9.00 -5.04 -19.70
CA GLN A 137 -8.33 -6.22 -19.18
C GLN A 137 -7.41 -5.75 -18.04
N VAL A 138 -7.61 -6.33 -16.85
CA VAL A 138 -6.64 -6.20 -15.77
C VAL A 138 -5.37 -6.86 -16.27
N GLU A 139 -4.27 -6.11 -16.27
CA GLU A 139 -2.96 -6.62 -16.69
C GLU A 139 -2.16 -6.94 -15.44
N GLU A 140 -1.34 -8.00 -15.50
CA GLU A 140 -0.48 -8.39 -14.39
C GLU A 140 0.99 -8.22 -14.74
N VAL A 141 1.70 -7.45 -13.90
CA VAL A 141 3.16 -7.35 -13.99
C VAL A 141 3.79 -8.20 -12.89
N HIS A 142 4.43 -9.29 -13.29
CA HIS A 142 5.13 -10.20 -12.40
C HIS A 142 6.58 -9.76 -12.24
N TYR A 143 7.10 -9.76 -11.03
CA TYR A 143 8.45 -9.28 -10.74
C TYR A 143 9.13 -10.06 -9.61
N ARG A 144 10.47 -10.01 -9.63
CA ARG A 144 11.33 -10.58 -8.58
C ARG A 144 12.68 -9.89 -8.54
N VAL A 145 13.29 -9.83 -7.35
CA VAL A 145 14.73 -9.58 -7.19
C VAL A 145 15.23 -10.59 -6.17
N ALA A 146 15.78 -11.72 -6.65
CA ALA A 146 16.13 -12.84 -5.78
C ALA A 146 17.23 -12.49 -4.76
N GLU A 147 18.24 -11.76 -5.23
CA GLU A 147 19.40 -11.34 -4.44
C GLU A 147 19.25 -9.91 -3.91
N TRP A 148 19.99 -9.56 -2.86
CA TRP A 148 19.98 -8.18 -2.38
C TRP A 148 20.54 -7.22 -3.42
N LYS A 149 19.76 -6.20 -3.75
CA LYS A 149 20.18 -5.07 -4.57
C LYS A 149 20.27 -3.82 -3.73
N THR A 150 21.32 -3.01 -3.91
CA THR A 150 21.51 -1.75 -3.19
C THR A 150 21.47 -0.58 -4.15
N LEU A 151 20.73 0.47 -3.79
CA LEU A 151 20.71 1.75 -4.46
C LEU A 151 21.24 2.83 -3.53
N HIS A 152 22.13 3.67 -4.04
CA HIS A 152 22.63 4.85 -3.36
C HIS A 152 21.69 6.02 -3.67
N LEU A 153 21.23 6.70 -2.63
CA LEU A 153 20.24 7.76 -2.70
C LEU A 153 20.84 9.05 -2.17
N GLU A 154 20.62 10.13 -2.93
CA GLU A 154 21.29 11.40 -2.70
C GLU A 154 20.70 12.15 -1.51
N ASN A 155 19.42 11.90 -1.18
CA ASN A 155 18.72 12.58 -0.12
C ASN A 155 17.64 11.72 0.55
N GLN A 156 17.11 12.24 1.66
CA GLN A 156 16.10 11.57 2.47
C GLN A 156 14.75 11.42 1.77
N GLU A 157 14.39 12.35 0.88
CA GLU A 157 13.10 12.30 0.17
C GLU A 157 13.06 11.12 -0.79
N GLN A 158 14.12 10.92 -1.57
CA GLN A 158 14.29 9.75 -2.45
C GLN A 158 14.23 8.44 -1.65
N LEU A 159 14.87 8.39 -0.48
CA LEU A 159 14.81 7.23 0.41
C LEU A 159 13.38 6.95 0.86
N THR A 160 12.66 7.96 1.33
CA THR A 160 11.29 7.79 1.82
C THR A 160 10.35 7.33 0.71
N GLU A 161 10.41 7.94 -0.47
CA GLU A 161 9.53 7.62 -1.59
C GLU A 161 9.80 6.20 -2.13
N LEU A 162 11.07 5.86 -2.37
CA LEU A 162 11.44 4.53 -2.86
C LEU A 162 11.17 3.43 -1.82
N THR A 163 11.37 3.72 -0.53
CA THR A 163 11.01 2.79 0.56
C THR A 163 9.51 2.51 0.55
N ALA A 164 8.66 3.53 0.39
CA ALA A 164 7.21 3.34 0.34
C ALA A 164 6.80 2.45 -0.85
N MET A 165 7.31 2.73 -2.04
CA MET A 165 7.04 1.93 -3.24
C MET A 165 7.48 0.47 -3.04
N LEU A 166 8.71 0.24 -2.59
CA LEU A 166 9.23 -1.12 -2.42
C LEU A 166 8.53 -1.89 -1.29
N LYS A 167 8.02 -1.20 -0.25
CA LYS A 167 7.11 -1.81 0.75
C LYS A 167 5.80 -2.25 0.11
N GLY A 168 5.16 -1.40 -0.71
CA GLY A 168 3.93 -1.76 -1.43
C GLY A 168 4.14 -2.93 -2.38
N LEU A 169 5.31 -3.02 -3.01
CA LEU A 169 5.72 -4.17 -3.83
C LEU A 169 6.05 -5.43 -2.98
N GLY A 170 5.97 -5.37 -1.66
CA GLY A 170 6.21 -6.49 -0.76
C GLY A 170 7.68 -6.91 -0.67
N CYS A 171 8.63 -6.02 -0.95
CA CYS A 171 10.05 -6.34 -0.83
C CYS A 171 10.55 -6.23 0.62
N GLU A 172 11.54 -7.06 0.93
CA GLU A 172 12.34 -6.94 2.14
C GLU A 172 13.31 -5.77 1.99
N LEU A 173 13.43 -4.93 3.03
CA LEU A 173 14.21 -3.69 2.98
C LEU A 173 15.23 -3.58 4.11
N LYS A 174 16.38 -3.00 3.80
CA LYS A 174 17.41 -2.56 4.76
C LYS A 174 17.93 -1.21 4.30
N SER A 175 18.04 -0.25 5.21
CA SER A 175 18.62 1.06 4.91
C SER A 175 19.85 1.31 5.79
N SER A 176 20.84 2.00 5.23
CA SER A 176 21.93 2.59 6.02
C SER A 176 22.10 4.05 5.63
N GLN A 177 22.39 4.90 6.61
CA GLN A 177 22.65 6.32 6.39
C GLN A 177 24.11 6.62 6.72
N HIS A 178 24.78 7.37 5.85
CA HIS A 178 26.16 7.78 6.07
C HIS A 178 26.45 9.07 5.30
N SER A 179 27.19 9.98 5.94
CA SER A 179 27.74 11.20 5.29
C SER A 179 26.71 12.04 4.50
N GLY A 180 25.45 12.09 4.95
CA GLY A 180 24.39 12.88 4.30
C GLY A 180 23.65 12.17 3.17
N HIS A 181 24.00 10.92 2.85
CA HIS A 181 23.34 10.08 1.86
C HIS A 181 22.80 8.80 2.52
N ALA A 182 21.99 8.06 1.77
CA ALA A 182 21.43 6.80 2.22
C ALA A 182 21.61 5.70 1.18
N ASP A 183 21.94 4.50 1.64
CA ASP A 183 21.82 3.28 0.84
C ASP A 183 20.54 2.57 1.21
N LEU A 184 19.76 2.18 0.19
CA LEU A 184 18.61 1.32 0.33
C LEU A 184 18.91 -0.02 -0.35
N SER A 185 19.04 -1.06 0.47
CA SER A 185 19.09 -2.45 0.01
C SER A 185 17.71 -3.08 0.04
N PHE A 186 17.34 -3.77 -1.03
CA PHE A 186 16.06 -4.44 -1.14
C PHE A 186 16.17 -5.78 -1.86
N ARG A 187 15.21 -6.67 -1.61
CA ARG A 187 14.97 -7.86 -2.41
C ARG A 187 13.51 -8.27 -2.36
N CYS A 188 13.06 -8.94 -3.40
CA CYS A 188 11.78 -9.64 -3.46
C CYS A 188 12.13 -11.07 -3.86
N ALA A 189 12.42 -11.93 -2.88
CA ALA A 189 13.05 -13.23 -3.13
C ALA A 189 12.16 -14.20 -3.92
N GLN A 190 10.85 -14.12 -3.69
CA GLN A 190 9.82 -14.85 -4.43
C GLN A 190 9.23 -13.98 -5.52
N TRP A 191 8.70 -14.61 -6.56
CA TRP A 191 7.91 -13.91 -7.56
C TRP A 191 6.66 -13.32 -6.92
N LYS A 192 6.40 -12.07 -7.25
CA LYS A 192 5.19 -11.33 -6.90
C LYS A 192 4.57 -10.72 -8.14
N HIS A 193 3.34 -10.26 -8.05
CA HIS A 193 2.69 -9.49 -9.12
C HIS A 193 1.91 -8.29 -8.58
N ILE A 194 1.70 -7.30 -9.44
CA ILE A 194 0.73 -6.22 -9.26
C ILE A 194 -0.29 -6.26 -10.39
N GLU A 195 -1.54 -5.97 -10.05
CA GLU A 195 -2.61 -5.75 -11.01
C GLU A 195 -2.68 -4.28 -11.41
N VAL A 196 -2.77 -4.00 -12.71
CA VAL A 196 -2.86 -2.64 -13.24
C VAL A 196 -3.97 -2.51 -14.28
N GLY A 197 -4.56 -1.32 -14.35
CA GLY A 197 -5.80 -1.10 -15.11
C GLY A 197 -5.65 -0.94 -16.63
N SER A 198 -4.43 -1.05 -17.18
CA SER A 198 -4.21 -0.99 -18.63
C SER A 198 -2.82 -1.47 -19.05
N HIS A 199 -2.70 -1.88 -20.31
CA HIS A 199 -1.44 -2.29 -20.92
C HIS A 199 -0.34 -1.22 -20.87
N ASP A 200 -0.68 0.06 -21.08
CA ASP A 200 0.29 1.17 -21.03
C ASP A 200 0.86 1.36 -19.61
N VAL A 201 -0.01 1.17 -18.60
CA VAL A 201 0.41 1.21 -17.20
C VAL A 201 1.29 -0.01 -16.88
N ALA A 202 0.93 -1.20 -17.35
CA ALA A 202 1.75 -2.41 -17.20
C ALA A 202 3.16 -2.21 -17.79
N THR A 203 3.22 -1.73 -19.03
CA THR A 203 4.47 -1.42 -19.73
C THR A 203 5.32 -0.41 -18.94
N THR A 204 4.70 0.62 -18.37
CA THR A 204 5.39 1.63 -17.55
C THR A 204 6.02 0.99 -16.31
N TRP A 205 5.26 0.13 -15.61
CA TRP A 205 5.76 -0.59 -14.45
C TRP A 205 6.87 -1.57 -14.79
N GLU A 206 6.74 -2.33 -15.87
CA GLU A 206 7.78 -3.25 -16.32
C GLU A 206 9.09 -2.53 -16.60
N GLN A 207 9.04 -1.41 -17.33
CA GLN A 207 10.23 -0.62 -17.64
C GLN A 207 10.88 -0.08 -16.37
N TRP A 208 10.09 0.44 -15.43
CA TRP A 208 10.60 0.93 -14.16
C TRP A 208 11.22 -0.18 -13.32
N LEU A 209 10.55 -1.33 -13.20
CA LEU A 209 11.01 -2.51 -12.46
C LEU A 209 12.32 -3.03 -13.06
N ALA A 210 12.38 -3.24 -14.37
CA ALA A 210 13.58 -3.71 -15.06
C ALA A 210 14.76 -2.74 -14.87
N LYS A 211 14.52 -1.43 -15.03
CA LYS A 211 15.54 -0.39 -14.80
C LYS A 211 16.03 -0.39 -13.35
N THR A 212 15.14 -0.65 -12.41
CA THR A 212 15.45 -0.71 -10.98
C THR A 212 16.17 -2.02 -10.60
N GLY A 213 16.19 -3.02 -11.48
CA GLY A 213 16.93 -4.27 -11.31
C GLY A 213 16.11 -5.51 -11.04
N PHE A 214 14.80 -5.43 -11.24
CA PHE A 214 13.91 -6.58 -11.14
C PHE A 214 14.02 -7.45 -12.39
N GLU A 215 13.92 -8.76 -12.18
CA GLU A 215 13.44 -9.68 -13.20
C GLU A 215 11.94 -9.44 -13.37
N VAL A 216 11.47 -9.36 -14.61
CA VAL A 216 10.08 -9.00 -14.91
C VAL A 216 9.49 -9.99 -15.93
N LYS A 217 8.21 -10.32 -15.76
CA LYS A 217 7.39 -11.03 -16.75
C LYS A 217 6.06 -10.31 -16.86
N HIS A 218 5.57 -10.14 -18.07
CA HIS A 218 4.27 -9.55 -18.35
C HIS A 218 3.33 -10.64 -18.87
N SER A 219 2.14 -10.72 -18.27
CA SER A 219 1.06 -11.59 -18.72
C SER A 219 -0.11 -10.73 -19.18
N HIS A 220 -0.64 -11.05 -20.37
CA HIS A 220 -1.85 -10.45 -20.96
C HIS A 220 -3.11 -11.27 -20.67
#